data_AF-A0A2N1WCR9-F1
#
_entry.id   AF-A0A2N1WCR9-F1
#
_cell.length_a   1.000
_cell.length_b   1.000
_cell.length_c   1.000
_cell.angle_alpha   90.00
_cell.angle_beta   90.00
_cell.angle_gamma   90.00
#
_symmetry.space_group_name_H-M   'P 1'
#
loop_
_entity.id
_entity.type
_entity.pdbx_description
1 polymer ?
#
loop_
_entity_poly.entity_id
_entity_poly.type
_entity_poly.pdbx_seq_one_letter_code
_entity_poly.pdbx_strand_id
1 'polypeptide(L)'
;MPTLSCSRRSALALLVGIVCSGAAAAQEVWVITESGQPMQGTHKPARVIELDAPQRIEAELTTGLPGDPQKAAPIVRQRLKDGGASLQQRMQTAYQGVTDAWDLGVA
;
A
#
# COMPACT_ATOMS: atom_id res chain seq x y z
N MET A 1 -40.88 22.51 46.46
CA MET A 1 -41.28 21.81 45.22
C MET A 1 -40.82 22.63 44.02
N PRO A 2 -40.48 21.97 42.89
CA PRO A 2 -39.14 21.69 42.34
C PRO A 2 -38.51 22.93 41.64
N THR A 3 -37.22 23.01 41.30
CA THR A 3 -36.68 22.53 40.01
C THR A 3 -35.14 22.63 39.96
N LEU A 4 -34.41 21.72 40.60
CA LEU A 4 -32.95 21.58 40.39
C LEU A 4 -32.54 20.20 39.82
N SER A 5 -33.53 19.41 39.38
CA SER A 5 -33.32 18.03 38.93
C SER A 5 -33.06 17.90 37.42
N CYS A 6 -33.33 18.95 36.62
CA CYS A 6 -33.25 18.86 35.15
C CYS A 6 -31.82 19.04 34.61
N SER A 7 -30.99 19.89 35.23
CA SER A 7 -29.65 20.24 34.71
C SER A 7 -28.59 19.15 34.95
N ARG A 8 -28.63 18.46 36.11
CA ARG A 8 -27.67 17.40 36.45
C ARG A 8 -27.82 16.13 35.60
N ARG A 9 -29.05 15.84 35.13
CA ARG A 9 -29.34 14.69 34.27
C ARG A 9 -28.77 14.88 32.86
N SER A 10 -28.84 16.10 32.33
CA SER A 10 -28.25 16.44 31.02
C SER A 10 -26.73 16.45 31.04
N ALA A 11 -26.11 16.90 32.14
CA ALA A 11 -24.65 16.92 32.27
C ALA A 11 -24.02 15.51 32.36
N LEU A 12 -24.67 14.58 33.08
CA LEU A 12 -24.24 13.18 33.09
C LEU A 12 -24.46 12.47 31.75
N ALA A 13 -25.57 12.75 31.07
CA ALA A 13 -25.84 12.18 29.75
C ALA A 13 -24.80 12.63 28.70
N LEU A 14 -24.33 13.88 28.78
CA LEU A 14 -23.29 14.41 27.90
C LEU A 14 -21.92 13.75 28.14
N LEU A 15 -21.57 13.49 29.41
CA LEU A 15 -20.31 12.85 29.78
C LEU A 15 -20.26 11.35 29.43
N VAL A 16 -21.38 10.63 29.52
CA VAL A 16 -21.47 9.20 29.13
C VAL A 16 -21.40 9.03 27.61
N GLY A 17 -21.92 9.97 26.83
CA GLY A 17 -21.84 9.92 25.36
C GLY A 17 -20.42 10.05 24.81
N ILE A 18 -19.52 10.75 25.52
CA ILE A 18 -18.14 10.99 25.07
C ILE A 18 -17.22 9.78 25.34
N VAL A 19 -17.50 8.96 26.37
CA VAL A 19 -16.65 7.82 26.76
C VAL A 19 -16.89 6.58 25.89
N CYS A 20 -18.04 6.46 25.22
CA CYS A 20 -18.38 5.31 24.39
C CYS A 20 -17.99 5.44 22.91
N SER A 21 -17.34 6.53 22.50
CA SER A 21 -16.72 6.64 21.18
C SER A 21 -15.32 6.02 21.20
N GLY A 22 -15.24 4.76 21.64
CA GLY A 22 -14.10 3.93 21.29
C GLY A 22 -14.18 3.72 19.79
N ALA A 23 -13.54 4.60 19.02
CA ALA A 23 -13.26 4.32 17.63
C ALA A 23 -12.50 3.00 17.64
N ALA A 24 -13.19 1.92 17.28
CA ALA A 24 -12.53 0.66 17.00
C ALA A 24 -11.55 0.99 15.90
N ALA A 25 -10.26 1.10 16.24
CA ALA A 25 -9.21 1.28 15.26
C ALA A 25 -9.33 0.06 14.35
N ALA A 26 -9.87 0.26 13.15
CA ALA A 26 -9.89 -0.77 12.14
C ALA A 26 -8.43 -1.17 11.96
N GLN A 27 -8.10 -2.41 12.31
CA GLN A 27 -6.74 -2.90 12.21
C GLN A 27 -6.44 -2.99 10.72
N GLU A 28 -5.69 -2.01 10.19
CA GLU A 28 -5.30 -2.02 8.80
C GLU A 28 -4.31 -3.15 8.57
N VAL A 29 -4.71 -4.15 7.78
CA VAL A 29 -3.86 -5.28 7.44
C VAL A 29 -3.16 -4.99 6.12
N TRP A 30 -1.83 -4.96 6.15
CA TRP A 30 -0.99 -4.88 4.95
C TRP A 30 -0.46 -6.27 4.63
N VAL A 31 -0.50 -6.66 3.36
CA VAL A 31 0.07 -7.93 2.89
C VAL A 31 1.34 -7.64 2.13
N ILE A 32 2.45 -8.24 2.54
CA ILE A 32 3.74 -8.16 1.89
C ILE A 32 4.06 -9.57 1.37
N THR A 33 4.20 -9.71 0.05
CA THR A 33 4.27 -11.01 -0.62
C THR A 33 5.15 -10.96 -1.87
N GLU A 34 5.48 -12.12 -2.41
CA GLU A 34 5.90 -12.28 -3.80
C GLU A 34 4.68 -12.53 -4.71
N SER A 35 4.79 -12.19 -6.00
CA SER A 35 3.72 -12.39 -6.98
C SER A 35 3.42 -13.87 -7.24
N GLY A 36 2.21 -14.14 -7.75
CA GLY A 36 1.78 -15.50 -8.13
C GLY A 36 1.38 -16.40 -6.95
N GLN A 37 1.53 -15.95 -5.70
CA GLN A 37 1.01 -16.65 -4.53
C GLN A 37 -0.48 -16.31 -4.33
N PRO A 38 -1.39 -17.30 -4.38
CA PRO A 38 -2.80 -17.05 -4.13
C PRO A 38 -3.01 -16.64 -2.68
N MET A 39 -3.50 -15.42 -2.46
CA MET A 39 -3.87 -14.96 -1.12
C MET A 39 -5.13 -15.69 -0.65
N GLN A 40 -5.03 -16.37 0.50
CA GLN A 40 -6.15 -17.03 1.15
C GLN A 40 -6.64 -16.18 2.33
N GLY A 41 -7.95 -16.04 2.48
CA GLY A 41 -8.56 -15.33 3.60
C GLY A 41 -9.80 -14.54 3.19
N THR A 42 -10.61 -14.18 4.18
CA THR A 42 -11.87 -13.42 3.98
C THR A 42 -11.67 -11.91 4.10
N HIS A 43 -10.56 -11.47 4.71
CA HIS A 43 -10.26 -10.05 4.90
C HIS A 43 -9.56 -9.47 3.67
N LYS A 44 -10.11 -8.38 3.13
CA LYS A 44 -9.45 -7.59 2.09
C LYS A 44 -8.35 -6.76 2.75
N PRO A 45 -7.08 -6.90 2.33
CA PRO A 45 -6.01 -6.09 2.89
C PRO A 45 -6.21 -4.61 2.52
N ALA A 46 -5.78 -3.73 3.42
CA ALA A 46 -5.71 -2.30 3.17
C ALA A 46 -4.71 -1.99 2.04
N ARG A 47 -3.64 -2.79 1.96
CA ARG A 47 -2.62 -2.70 0.92
C ARG A 47 -1.95 -4.04 0.66
N VAL A 48 -1.56 -4.27 -0.59
CA VAL A 48 -0.69 -5.38 -1.01
C VAL A 48 0.60 -4.79 -1.57
N ILE A 49 1.74 -5.30 -1.10
CA ILE A 49 3.08 -4.97 -1.58
C ILE A 49 3.66 -6.26 -2.16
N GLU A 50 3.90 -6.26 -3.48
CA GLU A 50 4.62 -7.33 -4.17
C GLU A 50 6.11 -7.00 -4.21
N LEU A 51 6.92 -7.71 -3.43
CA LEU A 51 8.36 -7.46 -3.29
C LEU A 51 9.14 -7.76 -4.57
N ASP A 52 8.60 -8.61 -5.44
CA ASP A 52 9.20 -8.99 -6.72
C ASP A 52 8.75 -8.12 -7.91
N ALA A 53 7.88 -7.12 -7.66
CA ALA A 53 7.39 -6.22 -8.70
C ALA A 53 8.51 -5.44 -9.41
N PRO A 54 9.56 -4.91 -8.73
CA PRO A 54 10.68 -4.26 -9.41
C PRO A 54 11.42 -5.20 -10.36
N GLN A 55 11.75 -6.42 -9.90
CA GLN A 55 12.47 -7.42 -10.69
C GLN A 55 11.67 -7.83 -11.92
N ARG A 56 10.34 -7.94 -11.80
CA ARG A 56 9.48 -8.21 -12.96
C ARG A 56 9.51 -7.10 -13.99
N ILE A 57 9.47 -5.83 -13.57
CA ILE A 57 9.60 -4.69 -14.49
C ILE A 57 10.97 -4.68 -15.16
N GLU A 58 12.04 -4.96 -14.41
CA GLU A 58 13.39 -5.07 -14.96
C GLU A 58 13.51 -6.23 -15.96
N ALA A 59 12.93 -7.38 -15.65
CA ALA A 59 12.88 -8.53 -16.55
C ALA A 59 12.16 -8.18 -17.85
N GLU A 60 11.00 -7.50 -17.79
CA GLU A 60 10.29 -6.98 -18.97
C GLU A 60 11.20 -6.06 -19.80
N LEU A 61 11.88 -5.11 -19.16
CA LEU A 61 12.76 -4.14 -19.83
C LEU A 61 14.01 -4.80 -20.43
N THR A 62 14.51 -5.87 -19.81
CA THR A 62 15.76 -6.55 -20.21
C THR A 62 15.55 -7.79 -21.06
N THR A 63 14.30 -8.18 -21.30
CA THR A 63 13.97 -9.37 -22.10
C THR A 63 14.60 -9.30 -23.49
N GLY A 64 15.41 -10.31 -23.84
CA GLY A 64 15.99 -10.43 -25.18
C GLY A 64 16.97 -9.33 -25.58
N LEU A 65 17.59 -8.64 -24.62
CA LEU A 65 18.64 -7.67 -24.94
C LEU A 65 19.90 -8.37 -25.50
N PRO A 66 20.61 -7.73 -26.45
CA PRO A 66 21.92 -8.18 -26.86
C PRO A 66 22.92 -8.05 -25.70
N GLY A 67 23.91 -8.94 -25.64
CA GLY A 67 24.96 -8.89 -24.61
C GLY A 67 25.89 -7.67 -24.71
N ASP A 68 25.87 -6.95 -25.83
CA ASP A 68 26.61 -5.69 -26.03
C ASP A 68 25.81 -4.49 -25.46
N PRO A 69 26.29 -3.82 -24.40
CA PRO A 69 25.60 -2.71 -23.78
C PRO A 69 25.32 -1.53 -24.73
N GLN A 70 26.20 -1.28 -25.71
CA GLN A 70 26.01 -0.20 -26.69
C GLN A 70 24.81 -0.48 -27.61
N LYS A 71 24.51 -1.75 -27.86
CA LYS A 71 23.33 -2.19 -28.62
C LYS A 71 22.10 -2.36 -27.73
N ALA A 72 22.28 -2.71 -26.46
CA ALA A 72 21.18 -2.91 -25.51
C ALA A 72 20.56 -1.57 -25.02
N ALA A 73 21.39 -0.58 -24.70
CA ALA A 73 20.95 0.71 -24.18
C ALA A 73 19.89 1.43 -25.05
N PRO A 74 20.03 1.54 -26.40
CA PRO A 74 18.96 2.13 -27.21
C PRO A 74 17.66 1.34 -27.16
N ILE A 75 17.69 0.01 -27.04
CA ILE A 75 16.49 -0.83 -26.94
C ILE A 75 15.77 -0.57 -25.61
N VAL A 76 16.51 -0.56 -24.49
CA VAL A 76 15.93 -0.25 -23.17
C VAL A 76 15.33 1.15 -23.15
N ARG A 77 16.05 2.16 -23.69
CA ARG A 77 15.54 3.53 -23.80
C ARG A 77 14.27 3.61 -24.63
N GLN A 78 14.18 2.83 -25.71
CA GLN A 78 12.96 2.77 -26.52
C GLN A 78 11.81 2.16 -25.72
N ARG A 79 12.03 1.02 -25.04
CA ARG A 79 11.01 0.38 -24.20
C ARG A 79 10.53 1.28 -23.06
N LEU A 80 11.42 2.05 -22.45
CA LEU A 80 11.07 3.05 -21.44
C LEU A 80 10.16 4.13 -22.02
N LYS A 81 10.45 4.62 -23.23
CA LYS A 81 9.59 5.60 -23.93
C LYS A 81 8.24 5.00 -24.30
N ASP A 82 8.24 3.79 -24.87
CA ASP A 82 7.02 3.10 -25.29
C ASP A 82 6.10 2.79 -24.11
N GLY A 83 6.68 2.43 -22.96
CA GLY A 83 5.94 2.20 -21.71
C GLY A 83 5.33 3.47 -21.10
N GLY A 84 5.92 4.64 -21.35
CA GLY A 84 5.36 5.95 -20.99
C GLY A 84 4.90 6.06 -19.53
N ALA A 85 3.80 6.79 -19.31
CA ALA A 85 3.28 7.08 -17.98
C ALA A 85 2.84 5.83 -17.19
N SER A 86 2.33 4.80 -17.88
CA SER A 86 1.87 3.57 -17.21
C SER A 86 3.06 2.81 -16.63
N LEU A 87 4.16 2.70 -17.37
CA LEU A 87 5.40 2.11 -16.87
C LEU A 87 5.99 2.94 -15.72
N GLN A 88 6.02 4.27 -15.85
CA GLN A 88 6.49 5.15 -14.78
C GLN A 88 5.69 4.96 -13.48
N GLN A 89 4.37 4.89 -13.56
CA GLN A 89 3.50 4.66 -12.40
C GLN A 89 3.73 3.27 -11.78
N ARG A 90 3.92 2.23 -12.61
CA ARG A 90 4.27 0.88 -12.12
C ARG A 90 5.61 0.88 -11.40
N MET A 91 6.62 1.53 -11.96
CA MET A 91 7.94 1.65 -11.32
C MET A 91 7.83 2.40 -10.00
N GLN A 92 7.15 3.56 -9.97
CA GLN A 92 6.94 4.32 -8.74
C GLN A 92 6.26 3.48 -7.66
N THR A 93 5.17 2.78 -8.01
CA THR A 93 4.44 1.92 -7.08
C THR A 93 5.30 0.77 -6.56
N ALA A 94 6.06 0.10 -7.44
CA ALA A 94 6.88 -1.04 -7.09
C ALA A 94 8.02 -0.65 -6.14
N TYR A 95 8.76 0.41 -6.47
CA TYR A 95 9.88 0.87 -5.64
C TYR A 95 9.41 1.49 -4.32
N GLN A 96 8.30 2.26 -4.33
CA GLN A 96 7.72 2.75 -3.08
C GLN A 96 7.25 1.59 -2.19
N GLY A 97 6.67 0.54 -2.78
CA GLY A 97 6.27 -0.66 -2.04
C GLY A 97 7.44 -1.32 -1.31
N VAL A 98 8.59 -1.47 -1.97
CA VAL A 98 9.80 -2.01 -1.32
C VAL A 98 10.26 -1.12 -0.17
N THR A 99 10.33 0.20 -0.38
CA THR A 99 10.68 1.16 0.69
C THR A 99 9.72 1.03 1.88
N ASP A 100 8.42 0.97 1.63
CA ASP A 100 7.41 0.87 2.68
C ASP A 100 7.53 -0.46 3.44
N ALA A 101 7.88 -1.56 2.77
CA ALA A 101 8.13 -2.85 3.43
C ALA A 101 9.39 -2.80 4.31
N TRP A 102 10.44 -2.12 3.86
CA TRP A 102 11.66 -1.88 4.64
C TRP A 102 11.39 -1.03 5.89
N ASP A 103 10.56 0.01 5.78
CA ASP A 103 10.16 0.84 6.92
C ASP A 103 9.36 0.04 7.98
N LEU A 104 8.72 -1.06 7.56
CA LEU A 104 8.04 -2.02 8.43
C LEU A 104 8.96 -3.14 8.96
N GLY A 105 10.25 -3.13 8.60
CA GLY A 105 11.25 -4.08 9.07
C GLY A 105 11.32 -5.40 8.30
N VAL A 106 10.74 -5.47 7.09
CA VAL A 106 10.94 -6.59 6.17
C VAL A 106 12.28 -6.37 5.44
N ALA A 107 13.22 -7.31 5.46
CA ALA A 107 14.51 -7.19 4.77
C ALA A 107 15.02 -8.56 4.30
#